data_AF-A0A7C2UCJ3-F1
#
_entry.id   AF-A0A7C2UCJ3-F1
#
_cell.length_a   1.000
_cell.length_b   1.000
_cell.length_c   1.000
_cell.angle_alpha   90.00
_cell.angle_beta   90.00
_cell.angle_gamma   90.00
#
_symmetry.space_group_name_H-M   'P 1'
#
loop_
_entity.id
_entity.type
_entity.pdbx_description
1 polymer ?
#
loop_
_entity_poly.entity_id
_entity_poly.type
_entity_poly.pdbx_seq_one_letter_code
_entity_poly.pdbx_strand_id
1 'polypeptide(L)'
;MEPAELIVNAWLQMKGYFLMTNLRVDRANEKGGKKPEIDILAIKLKKNKKEVEEKLHVEITVAVNPFGKWNKEHIKKNIRKFDEEERKSFIKEYIGENYKKLLVISDKCIPKNDKEFENILKKNGIEYIRFSEIIKELKEMMKGKSYDDSTRRFLGLIFEHESTPCPPQRWA
;
A
#
# COMPACT_ATOMS: atom_id res chain seq x y z
N MET A 1 -10.38 -6.60 -4.76
CA MET A 1 -9.20 -6.28 -3.94
C MET A 1 -8.03 -6.94 -4.61
N GLU A 2 -7.05 -6.14 -5.01
CA GLU A 2 -5.87 -6.61 -5.74
C GLU A 2 -4.91 -7.36 -4.79
N PRO A 3 -4.13 -8.36 -5.26
CA PRO A 3 -3.20 -9.10 -4.41
C PRO A 3 -2.19 -8.22 -3.66
N ALA A 4 -1.74 -7.12 -4.28
CA ALA A 4 -0.84 -6.17 -3.65
C ALA A 4 -1.51 -5.46 -2.45
N GLU A 5 -2.78 -5.08 -2.55
CA GLU A 5 -3.55 -4.49 -1.44
C GLU A 5 -3.67 -5.46 -0.28
N LEU A 6 -3.93 -6.74 -0.54
CA LEU A 6 -4.00 -7.76 0.51
C LEU A 6 -2.68 -7.90 1.27
N ILE A 7 -1.55 -7.84 0.57
CA ILE A 7 -0.21 -7.91 1.17
C ILE A 7 0.06 -6.66 2.03
N VAL A 8 -0.25 -5.47 1.51
CA VAL A 8 -0.09 -4.22 2.28
C VAL A 8 -1.01 -4.19 3.50
N ASN A 9 -2.24 -4.71 3.37
CA ASN A 9 -3.17 -4.88 4.48
C ASN A 9 -2.58 -5.74 5.58
N ALA A 10 -2.06 -6.92 5.23
CA ALA A 10 -1.43 -7.82 6.20
C ALA A 10 -0.24 -7.14 6.88
N TRP A 11 0.59 -6.41 6.13
CA TRP A 11 1.74 -5.67 6.67
C TRP A 11 1.33 -4.60 7.67
N LEU A 12 0.34 -3.76 7.34
CA LEU A 12 -0.17 -2.74 8.26
C LEU A 12 -0.85 -3.37 9.47
N GLN A 13 -1.65 -4.43 9.31
CA GLN A 13 -2.26 -5.13 10.43
C GLN A 13 -1.21 -5.73 11.39
N MET A 14 -0.12 -6.29 10.84
CA MET A 14 0.99 -6.80 11.65
C MET A 14 1.73 -5.69 12.43
N LYS A 15 1.69 -4.45 11.93
CA LYS A 15 2.17 -3.25 12.63
C LYS A 15 1.15 -2.65 13.63
N GLY A 16 -0.03 -3.25 13.75
CA GLY A 16 -1.06 -2.87 14.71
C GLY A 16 -2.05 -1.80 14.22
N TYR A 17 -2.16 -1.60 12.91
CA TYR A 17 -3.16 -0.69 12.34
C TYR A 17 -4.51 -1.39 12.16
N PHE A 18 -5.58 -0.63 12.37
CA PHE A 18 -6.93 -0.94 11.93
C PHE A 18 -7.15 -0.30 10.57
N LEU A 19 -7.77 -1.04 9.64
CA LEU A 19 -7.82 -0.67 8.23
C LEU A 19 -9.26 -0.52 7.74
N MET A 20 -9.46 0.43 6.83
CA MET A 20 -10.59 0.51 5.93
C MET A 20 -10.05 0.49 4.50
N THR A 21 -10.64 -0.32 3.63
CA THR A 21 -10.06 -0.63 2.31
C THR A 21 -11.08 -0.45 1.19
N ASN A 22 -10.63 -0.12 -0.02
CA ASN A 22 -11.48 0.01 -1.22
C ASN A 22 -12.62 1.02 -1.04
N LEU A 23 -12.30 2.19 -0.47
CA LEU A 23 -13.29 3.22 -0.19
C LEU A 23 -13.57 4.03 -1.46
N ARG A 24 -14.80 3.95 -1.95
CA ARG A 24 -15.25 4.71 -3.12
C ARG A 24 -15.70 6.09 -2.71
N VAL A 25 -15.11 7.12 -3.32
CA VAL A 25 -15.47 8.51 -3.09
C VAL A 25 -16.60 8.88 -4.04
N ASP A 26 -17.75 9.21 -3.48
CA ASP A 26 -18.89 9.68 -4.26
C ASP A 26 -18.68 11.15 -4.63
N ARG A 27 -18.64 11.44 -5.94
CA ARG A 27 -18.60 12.81 -6.44
C ARG A 27 -20.02 13.31 -6.68
N ALA A 28 -20.33 14.50 -6.16
CA ALA A 28 -21.68 15.08 -6.20
C ALA A 28 -22.29 15.18 -7.61
N ASN A 29 -21.46 15.18 -8.67
CA ASN A 29 -21.88 15.36 -10.06
C ASN A 29 -21.56 14.18 -11.01
N GLU A 30 -21.06 13.03 -10.53
CA GLU A 30 -20.75 11.89 -11.42
C GLU A 30 -21.98 10.99 -11.62
N LYS A 31 -22.69 11.17 -12.74
CA LYS A 31 -23.66 10.20 -13.26
C LYS A 31 -22.95 9.19 -14.18
N GLY A 32 -22.50 8.09 -13.60
CA GLY A 32 -21.84 6.98 -14.32
C GLY A 32 -20.32 7.17 -14.47
N GLY A 33 -19.57 6.06 -14.43
CA GLY A 33 -18.10 6.04 -14.46
C GLY A 33 -17.48 5.26 -13.30
N LYS A 34 -16.16 4.98 -13.37
CA LYS A 34 -15.41 4.38 -12.26
C LYS A 34 -15.14 5.47 -11.22
N LYS A 35 -15.86 5.41 -10.09
CA LYS A 35 -15.68 6.32 -8.96
C LYS A 35 -14.22 6.29 -8.48
N PRO A 36 -13.64 7.43 -8.05
CA PRO A 36 -12.34 7.45 -7.40
C PRO A 36 -12.34 6.52 -6.19
N GLU A 37 -11.23 5.83 -6.00
CA GLU A 37 -11.05 4.84 -4.95
C GLU A 37 -9.83 5.22 -4.11
N ILE A 38 -9.99 5.13 -2.80
CA ILE A 38 -8.91 5.18 -1.81
C ILE A 38 -8.62 3.73 -1.42
N ASP A 39 -7.37 3.32 -1.63
CA ASP A 39 -6.97 1.92 -1.48
C ASP A 39 -7.04 1.51 0.00
N ILE A 40 -6.39 2.26 0.90
CA ILE A 40 -6.41 2.00 2.35
C ILE A 40 -6.42 3.30 3.16
N LEU A 41 -7.30 3.38 4.16
CA LEU A 41 -7.16 4.25 5.33
C LEU A 41 -6.80 3.42 6.55
N ALA A 42 -5.81 3.87 7.31
CA ALA A 42 -5.31 3.13 8.46
C ALA A 42 -5.24 4.02 9.70
N ILE A 43 -5.61 3.47 10.86
CA ILE A 43 -5.40 4.11 12.16
C ILE A 43 -4.66 3.17 13.10
N LYS A 44 -3.72 3.71 13.86
CA LYS A 44 -3.03 2.99 14.93
C LYS A 44 -3.34 3.69 16.24
N LEU A 45 -3.71 2.93 17.26
CA LEU A 45 -3.99 3.46 18.59
C LEU A 45 -2.74 3.34 19.47
N LYS A 46 -2.56 4.30 20.38
CA LYS A 46 -1.56 4.20 21.44
C LYS A 46 -1.87 2.98 22.33
N LYS A 47 -0.89 2.55 23.14
CA LYS A 47 -1.06 1.42 24.09
C LYS A 47 -2.27 1.57 25.03
N ASN A 48 -2.69 2.80 25.33
CA ASN A 48 -3.86 3.07 26.16
C ASN A 48 -5.21 2.82 25.45
N LYS A 49 -5.20 2.53 24.14
CA LYS A 49 -6.36 2.28 23.26
C LYS A 49 -7.41 3.40 23.19
N LYS A 50 -7.11 4.57 23.74
CA LYS A 50 -8.03 5.72 23.79
C LYS A 50 -7.61 6.85 22.86
N GLU A 51 -6.33 6.91 22.54
CA GLU A 51 -5.76 7.95 21.68
C GLU A 51 -5.21 7.34 20.40
N VAL A 52 -5.39 8.07 19.29
CA VAL A 52 -4.77 7.74 18.01
C VAL A 52 -3.29 8.07 18.08
N GLU A 53 -2.45 7.08 17.81
CA GLU A 53 -1.00 7.22 17.64
C GLU A 53 -0.68 7.76 16.25
N GLU A 54 -1.30 7.17 15.22
CA GLU A 54 -1.02 7.52 13.83
C GLU A 54 -2.22 7.24 12.92
N LYS A 55 -2.32 8.02 11.84
CA LYS A 55 -3.33 7.89 10.79
C LYS A 55 -2.64 7.91 9.43
N LEU A 56 -3.01 7.02 8.53
CA LEU A 56 -2.44 6.92 7.19
C LEU A 56 -3.54 6.95 6.13
N HIS A 57 -3.26 7.67 5.05
CA HIS A 57 -3.87 7.48 3.74
C HIS A 57 -2.84 6.79 2.85
N VAL A 58 -3.15 5.58 2.40
CA VAL A 58 -2.24 4.76 1.60
C VAL A 58 -2.79 4.57 0.19
N GLU A 59 -1.94 4.81 -0.80
CA GLU A 59 -2.18 4.46 -2.20
C GLU A 59 -1.16 3.43 -2.66
N ILE A 60 -1.62 2.44 -3.43
CA ILE A 60 -0.82 1.30 -3.85
C ILE A 60 -0.72 1.31 -5.36
N THR A 61 0.50 1.35 -5.87
CA THR A 61 0.76 1.28 -7.31
C THR A 61 1.84 0.24 -7.59
N VAL A 62 1.40 -1.01 -7.65
CA VAL A 62 2.24 -2.17 -7.97
C VAL A 62 1.83 -2.71 -9.32
N ALA A 63 2.77 -2.75 -10.26
CA ALA A 63 2.61 -3.42 -11.54
C ALA A 63 3.64 -4.54 -11.65
N VAL A 64 3.19 -5.75 -12.04
CA VAL A 64 4.04 -6.94 -12.23
C VAL A 64 5.00 -6.72 -13.41
N ASN A 65 4.48 -6.11 -14.49
CA ASN A 65 5.24 -5.62 -15.64
C ASN A 65 4.76 -4.21 -15.98
N PRO A 66 5.36 -3.15 -15.40
CA PRO A 66 5.11 -1.81 -15.89
C PRO A 66 5.63 -1.75 -17.34
N PHE A 67 4.75 -1.50 -18.31
CA PHE A 67 5.16 -1.20 -19.68
C PHE A 67 5.85 0.17 -19.68
N GLY A 68 7.17 0.18 -19.44
CA GLY A 68 8.01 1.37 -19.39
C GLY A 68 8.32 1.89 -17.98
N LYS A 69 9.30 2.78 -17.91
CA LYS A 69 9.64 3.53 -16.68
C LYS A 69 8.56 4.56 -16.40
N TRP A 70 8.26 4.83 -15.13
CA TRP A 70 7.38 5.94 -14.79
C TRP A 70 7.98 7.25 -15.28
N ASN A 71 7.20 7.99 -16.06
CA ASN A 71 7.52 9.37 -16.41
C ASN A 71 6.93 10.33 -15.34
N LYS A 72 7.25 11.62 -15.48
CA LYS A 72 6.75 12.68 -14.56
C LYS A 72 5.22 12.75 -14.50
N GLU A 73 4.51 12.34 -15.54
CA GLU A 73 3.04 12.39 -15.59
C GLU A 73 2.42 11.30 -14.71
N HIS A 74 2.98 10.09 -14.72
CA HIS A 74 2.56 9.02 -13.83
C HIS A 74 2.73 9.42 -12.36
N ILE A 75 3.85 10.06 -12.03
CA ILE A 75 4.12 10.57 -10.69
C ILE A 75 3.08 11.63 -10.31
N LYS A 76 2.86 12.63 -11.17
CA LYS A 76 1.83 13.67 -10.96
C LYS A 76 0.44 13.09 -10.76
N LYS A 77 0.07 12.05 -11.54
CA LYS A 77 -1.24 11.39 -11.41
C LYS A 77 -1.41 10.75 -10.03
N ASN A 78 -0.38 10.11 -9.50
CA ASN A 78 -0.43 9.49 -8.18
C ASN A 78 -0.42 10.53 -7.05
N ILE A 79 0.35 11.61 -7.19
CA ILE A 79 0.34 12.72 -6.23
C ILE A 79 -1.04 13.38 -6.15
N ARG A 80 -1.70 13.59 -7.30
CA ARG A 80 -3.06 14.17 -7.35
C ARG A 80 -4.05 13.40 -6.49
N LYS A 81 -3.93 12.06 -6.38
CA LYS A 81 -4.81 11.26 -5.51
C LYS A 81 -4.77 11.67 -4.04
N PHE A 82 -3.69 12.29 -3.57
CA PHE A 82 -3.57 12.80 -2.21
C PHE A 82 -4.02 14.26 -2.05
N ASP A 83 -4.19 14.98 -3.16
CA ASP A 83 -4.43 16.42 -3.17
C ASP A 83 -5.83 16.80 -3.66
N GLU A 84 -6.60 15.88 -4.24
CA GLU A 84 -8.00 16.08 -4.62
C GLU A 84 -8.88 16.41 -3.38
N GLU A 85 -9.51 17.58 -3.38
CA GLU A 85 -10.29 18.10 -2.23
C GLU A 85 -11.46 17.21 -1.84
N GLU A 86 -12.13 16.57 -2.81
CA GLU A 86 -13.20 15.61 -2.54
C GLU A 86 -12.68 14.40 -1.76
N ARG A 87 -11.49 13.89 -2.12
CA ARG A 87 -10.84 12.80 -1.39
C ARG A 87 -10.44 13.25 0.00
N LYS A 88 -9.87 14.45 0.16
CA LYS A 88 -9.50 14.97 1.48
C LYS A 88 -10.72 15.11 2.39
N SER A 89 -11.82 15.63 1.86
CA SER A 89 -13.08 15.82 2.57
C SER A 89 -13.65 14.47 3.01
N PHE A 90 -13.69 13.51 2.08
CA PHE A 90 -14.10 12.14 2.38
C PHE A 90 -13.20 11.50 3.46
N ILE A 91 -11.88 11.57 3.33
CA ILE A 91 -10.94 11.00 4.32
C ILE A 91 -11.15 11.63 5.70
N LYS A 92 -11.40 12.96 5.75
CA LYS A 92 -11.66 13.69 6.99
C LYS A 92 -12.90 13.15 7.72
N GLU A 93 -13.92 12.67 7.01
CA GLU A 93 -15.10 12.05 7.63
C GLU A 93 -14.78 10.72 8.32
N TYR A 94 -13.82 9.95 7.81
CA TYR A 94 -13.50 8.62 8.35
C TYR A 94 -12.43 8.65 9.44
N ILE A 95 -11.32 9.34 9.19
CA ILE A 95 -10.16 9.33 10.08
C ILE A 95 -9.82 10.72 10.62
N GLY A 96 -10.55 11.76 10.24
CA GLY A 96 -10.29 13.15 10.64
C GLY A 96 -9.07 13.74 9.93
N GLU A 97 -8.53 14.82 10.51
CA GLU A 97 -7.36 15.52 9.98
C GLU A 97 -6.03 14.93 10.51
N ASN A 98 -4.91 15.48 10.00
CA ASN A 98 -3.54 15.17 10.41
C ASN A 98 -3.12 13.70 10.17
N TYR A 99 -3.45 13.17 8.99
CA TYR A 99 -2.97 11.87 8.54
C TYR A 99 -1.70 12.01 7.69
N LYS A 100 -0.86 10.97 7.69
CA LYS A 100 0.29 10.87 6.78
C LYS A 100 -0.15 10.28 5.45
N LYS A 101 0.53 10.69 4.38
CA LYS A 101 0.33 10.17 3.03
C LYS A 101 1.42 9.14 2.75
N LEU A 102 1.04 7.91 2.40
CA LEU A 102 1.97 6.83 2.08
C LEU A 102 1.69 6.30 0.67
N LEU A 103 2.70 6.30 -0.19
CA LEU A 103 2.65 5.72 -1.52
C LEU A 103 3.46 4.41 -1.56
N VAL A 104 2.81 3.30 -1.88
CA VAL A 104 3.48 2.01 -2.09
C VAL A 104 3.75 1.83 -3.59
N ILE A 105 5.01 1.64 -3.96
CA ILE A 105 5.43 1.51 -5.37
C ILE A 105 6.12 0.18 -5.67
N SER A 106 5.95 -0.32 -6.90
CA SER A 106 6.78 -1.41 -7.41
C SER A 106 8.24 -0.97 -7.60
N ASP A 107 9.18 -1.88 -7.32
CA ASP A 107 10.63 -1.66 -7.47
C ASP A 107 11.04 -1.25 -8.88
N LYS A 108 10.30 -1.70 -9.89
CA LYS A 108 10.59 -1.45 -11.30
C LYS A 108 10.07 -0.10 -11.80
N CYS A 109 9.16 0.54 -11.08
CA CYS A 109 8.54 1.79 -11.53
C CYS A 109 9.55 2.93 -11.61
N ILE A 110 10.44 3.03 -10.62
CA ILE A 110 11.36 4.16 -10.42
C ILE A 110 12.74 3.64 -10.00
N PRO A 111 13.84 4.10 -10.64
CA PRO A 111 15.20 3.75 -10.23
C PRO A 111 15.44 3.97 -8.74
N LYS A 112 16.32 3.16 -8.15
CA LYS A 112 16.81 3.43 -6.79
C LYS A 112 17.63 4.73 -6.85
N ASN A 113 17.42 5.62 -5.86
CA ASN A 113 18.09 6.92 -5.74
C ASN A 113 17.70 7.98 -6.79
N ASP A 114 16.48 7.93 -7.33
CA ASP A 114 15.94 9.02 -8.13
C ASP A 114 15.62 10.23 -7.23
N LYS A 115 16.62 11.11 -7.06
CA LYS A 115 16.52 12.30 -6.22
C LYS A 115 15.42 13.26 -6.68
N GLU A 116 15.12 13.32 -7.98
CA GLU A 116 14.06 14.19 -8.47
C GLU A 116 12.71 13.69 -7.95
N PHE A 117 12.46 12.39 -8.09
CA PHE A 117 11.27 11.75 -7.56
C PHE A 117 11.12 11.92 -6.04
N GLU A 118 12.19 11.62 -5.30
CA GLU A 118 12.20 11.76 -3.84
C GLU A 118 11.90 13.19 -3.40
N ASN A 119 12.48 14.17 -4.08
CA ASN A 119 12.23 15.58 -3.80
C ASN A 119 10.79 15.98 -4.10
N ILE A 120 10.20 15.48 -5.18
CA ILE A 120 8.79 15.76 -5.52
C ILE A 120 7.88 15.21 -4.43
N LEU A 121 8.05 13.95 -4.01
CA LEU A 121 7.20 13.37 -2.97
C LEU A 121 7.37 14.09 -1.63
N LYS A 122 8.62 14.35 -1.23
CA LYS A 122 8.93 15.08 0.00
C LYS A 122 8.30 16.48 0.01
N LYS A 123 8.34 17.22 -1.10
CA LYS A 123 7.68 18.53 -1.24
C LYS A 123 6.17 18.47 -1.03
N ASN A 124 5.54 17.34 -1.36
CA ASN A 124 4.09 17.14 -1.20
C ASN A 124 3.74 16.44 0.14
N GLY A 125 4.71 16.21 1.02
CA GLY A 125 4.51 15.51 2.30
C GLY A 125 4.09 14.06 2.13
N ILE A 126 4.53 13.40 1.05
CA ILE A 126 4.22 12.00 0.76
C ILE A 126 5.44 11.14 1.12
N GLU A 127 5.23 10.23 2.06
CA GLU A 127 6.17 9.13 2.31
C GLU A 127 5.98 8.05 1.25
N TYR A 128 7.03 7.31 0.92
CA TYR A 128 6.91 6.17 0.03
C TYR A 128 7.70 4.98 0.54
N ILE A 129 7.26 3.79 0.14
CA ILE A 129 7.94 2.54 0.42
C ILE A 129 7.88 1.64 -0.81
N ARG A 130 8.94 0.86 -1.03
CA ARG A 130 8.94 -0.12 -2.12
C ARG A 130 8.21 -1.38 -1.71
N PHE A 131 7.49 -1.98 -2.64
CA PHE A 131 6.74 -3.20 -2.39
C PHE A 131 7.66 -4.35 -1.94
N SER A 132 8.88 -4.47 -2.49
CA SER A 132 9.85 -5.46 -2.01
C SER A 132 10.25 -5.28 -0.55
N GLU A 133 10.30 -4.04 -0.05
CA GLU A 133 10.63 -3.74 1.35
C GLU A 133 9.49 -4.20 2.26
N ILE A 134 8.23 -3.99 1.86
CA ILE A 134 7.05 -4.54 2.56
C ILE A 134 7.13 -6.06 2.64
N ILE A 135 7.43 -6.74 1.54
CA ILE A 135 7.58 -8.21 1.52
C ILE A 135 8.70 -8.66 2.46
N LYS A 136 9.83 -7.97 2.44
CA LYS A 136 10.97 -8.28 3.33
C LYS A 136 10.58 -8.14 4.79
N GLU A 137 9.96 -7.01 5.17
CA GLU A 137 9.50 -6.77 6.54
C GLU A 137 8.47 -7.80 6.97
N LEU A 138 7.51 -8.15 6.12
CA LEU A 138 6.53 -9.21 6.38
C LEU A 138 7.20 -10.55 6.66
N LYS A 139 8.13 -10.98 5.80
CA LYS A 139 8.90 -12.22 5.98
C LYS A 139 9.62 -12.22 7.32
N GLU A 140 10.24 -11.10 7.71
CA GLU A 140 10.92 -10.96 9.01
C GLU A 140 9.96 -11.01 10.20
N MET A 141 8.82 -10.33 10.14
CA MET A 141 7.81 -10.35 11.21
C MET A 141 7.17 -11.74 11.40
N MET A 142 7.20 -12.57 10.36
CA MET A 142 6.69 -13.94 10.39
C MET A 142 7.69 -14.96 10.96
N LYS A 143 9.00 -14.69 10.92
CA LYS A 143 10.07 -15.63 11.37
C LYS A 143 10.06 -15.99 12.87
N GLY A 144 9.18 -15.41 13.68
CA GLY A 144 9.17 -15.58 15.14
C GLY A 144 7.81 -15.80 15.79
N LYS A 145 6.76 -16.19 15.04
CA LYS A 145 5.40 -16.33 15.59
C LYS A 145 4.76 -17.68 15.23
N SER A 146 4.13 -18.28 16.24
CA SER A 146 3.45 -19.60 16.22
C SER A 146 2.51 -19.79 15.03
N TYR A 147 2.37 -21.06 14.65
CA TYR A 147 1.65 -21.63 13.51
C TYR A 147 0.13 -21.38 13.50
N ASP A 148 -0.47 -20.66 14.45
CA ASP A 148 -1.94 -20.64 14.64
C ASP A 148 -2.71 -19.58 13.83
N ASP A 149 -2.03 -18.71 13.08
CA ASP A 149 -2.66 -17.64 12.28
C ASP A 149 -2.82 -18.07 10.82
N SER A 150 -4.07 -18.24 10.36
CA SER A 150 -4.40 -18.72 9.01
C SER A 150 -3.93 -17.79 7.88
N THR A 151 -3.96 -16.47 8.09
CA THR A 151 -3.47 -15.50 7.09
C THR A 151 -1.95 -15.61 6.96
N ARG A 152 -1.26 -15.83 8.08
CA ARG A 152 0.20 -16.08 8.07
C ARG A 152 0.55 -17.43 7.46
N ARG A 153 -0.24 -18.48 7.67
CA ARG A 153 -0.05 -19.77 6.97
C ARG A 153 -0.12 -19.59 5.45
N PHE A 154 -1.13 -18.87 4.96
CA PHE A 154 -1.27 -18.62 3.53
C PHE A 154 -0.09 -17.83 2.95
N LEU A 155 0.35 -16.76 3.62
CA LEU A 155 1.53 -16.00 3.21
C LEU A 155 2.82 -16.83 3.30
N GLY A 156 2.95 -17.68 4.31
CA GLY A 156 4.10 -18.58 4.48
C GLY A 156 4.23 -19.56 3.32
N LEU A 157 3.11 -20.17 2.92
CA LEU A 157 3.05 -21.07 1.75
C LEU A 157 3.46 -20.37 0.45
N ILE A 158 3.04 -19.11 0.24
CA ILE A 158 3.46 -18.32 -0.92
C ILE A 158 4.98 -18.13 -0.93
N PHE A 159 5.57 -17.84 0.23
CA PHE A 159 7.01 -17.56 0.35
C PHE A 159 7.89 -18.83 0.29
N GLU A 160 7.44 -19.97 0.82
CA GLU A 160 8.13 -21.24 0.65
C GLU A 160 8.19 -21.67 -0.83
N HIS A 161 7.14 -21.39 -1.59
CA HIS A 161 7.10 -21.75 -3.01
C HIS A 161 8.11 -20.95 -3.87
N GLU A 162 8.48 -19.73 -3.45
CA GLU A 162 9.55 -18.95 -4.09
C GLU A 162 10.96 -19.52 -3.85
N SER A 163 11.15 -20.30 -2.78
CA SER A 163 12.46 -20.84 -2.38
C SER A 163 12.75 -22.24 -2.93
N THR A 164 11.73 -22.93 -3.45
CA THR A 164 11.90 -24.19 -4.18
C THR A 164 12.10 -23.92 -5.67
N PRO A 165 13.27 -24.23 -6.26
CA PRO A 165 13.40 -24.21 -7.71
C PRO A 165 12.40 -25.19 -8.31
N CYS A 166 11.69 -24.77 -9.36
CA CYS A 166 10.79 -25.62 -10.11
C CYS A 166 11.57 -26.86 -10.57
N PRO A 167 11.17 -28.09 -10.20
CA PRO A 167 11.86 -29.28 -10.67
C PRO A 167 11.84 -29.26 -12.21
N PRO A 168 12.96 -29.61 -12.87
CA PRO A 168 13.03 -29.57 -14.32
C PRO A 168 11.88 -30.39 -14.89
N GLN A 169 11.06 -29.77 -15.74
CA GLN A 169 10.02 -30.47 -16.48
C GLN A 169 10.70 -31.52 -17.34
N ARG A 170 10.67 -32.78 -16.90
CA ARG A 170 10.96 -33.93 -17.76
C ARG A 170 9.78 -34.10 -18.68
N TRP A 171 9.84 -33.45 -19.84
CA TRP A 171 9.01 -33.83 -20.97
C TRP A 171 9.52 -35.20 -21.44
N ALA A 172 8.67 -36.21 -21.29
CA ALA A 172 8.86 -37.54 -21.88
C ALA A 172 8.42 -37.53 -23.34
#